data_AF-A0A0B4DF08-F1
#
_entry.id   AF-A0A0B4DF08-F1
#
_cell.length_a   1.000
_cell.length_b   1.000
_cell.length_c   1.000
_cell.angle_alpha   90.00
_cell.angle_beta   90.00
_cell.angle_gamma   90.00
#
_symmetry.space_group_name_H-M   'P 1'
#
loop_
_entity.id
_entity.type
_entity.pdbx_description
1 polymer ?
#
loop_
_entity_poly.entity_id
_entity_poly.type
_entity_poly.pdbx_seq_one_letter_code
_entity_poly.pdbx_strand_id
1 'polypeptide(L)'
;MSDSATSESGLRQRKRAATRGAITAAARALTAEHGLNGYTVEEVCGAAGISRRTFFNYFPTKEDAIIGHAEDDIPADVIEEFVAGGADSPAGEISATLFRDLVRLSLRLAEGMTASEEETRQLIGVVHKEPQLILKIIGVTEQREAQFARDVARREGVAPDHPVVQMAVVLLSTIARKSSMAYFSDGNTRSYRDLLLENIAAASLLFSQPFDIPDTTAAKGQP
;
A
#
# COMPACT_ATOMS: atom_id res chain seq x y z
N MET A 1 -7.63 -36.17 3.81
CA MET A 1 -7.72 -35.53 2.48
C MET A 1 -7.52 -34.00 2.51
N SER A 2 -7.44 -33.34 3.69
CA SER A 2 -7.18 -31.88 3.76
C SER A 2 -5.72 -31.44 3.57
N ASP A 3 -4.72 -32.29 3.86
CA ASP A 3 -3.29 -31.89 3.76
C ASP A 3 -2.76 -31.74 2.33
N SER A 4 -3.35 -32.47 1.37
CA SER A 4 -2.89 -32.40 -0.03
C SER A 4 -3.32 -31.09 -0.70
N ALA A 5 -4.50 -30.56 -0.33
CA ALA A 5 -5.05 -29.33 -0.90
C ALA A 5 -4.33 -28.06 -0.40
N THR A 6 -3.92 -28.02 0.86
CA THR A 6 -3.07 -26.94 1.43
C THR A 6 -1.65 -26.96 0.88
N SER A 7 -1.10 -28.13 0.55
CA SER A 7 0.23 -28.24 -0.06
C SER A 7 0.27 -27.73 -1.51
N GLU A 8 -0.75 -28.04 -2.32
CA GLU A 8 -0.86 -27.58 -3.71
C GLU A 8 -1.12 -26.07 -3.80
N SER A 9 -1.97 -25.53 -2.94
CA SER A 9 -2.23 -24.08 -2.90
C SER A 9 -0.97 -23.30 -2.52
N GLY A 10 -0.20 -23.78 -1.53
CA GLY A 10 1.07 -23.18 -1.14
C GLY A 10 2.14 -23.28 -2.23
N LEU A 11 2.16 -24.35 -3.04
CA LEU A 11 3.08 -24.44 -4.19
C LEU A 11 2.69 -23.46 -5.31
N ARG A 12 1.39 -23.30 -5.59
CA ARG A 12 0.88 -22.35 -6.59
C ARG A 12 1.15 -20.90 -6.17
N GLN A 13 0.95 -20.55 -4.91
CA GLN A 13 1.24 -19.22 -4.38
C GLN A 13 2.74 -18.89 -4.47
N ARG A 14 3.61 -19.86 -4.11
CA ARG A 14 5.07 -19.71 -4.25
C ARG A 14 5.50 -19.52 -5.70
N LYS A 15 4.97 -20.32 -6.64
CA LYS A 15 5.23 -20.15 -8.07
C LYS A 15 4.77 -18.78 -8.57
N ARG A 16 3.58 -18.33 -8.15
CA ARG A 16 3.04 -17.01 -8.50
C ARG A 16 3.95 -15.88 -7.98
N ALA A 17 4.38 -15.96 -6.73
CA ALA A 17 5.30 -14.98 -6.15
C ALA A 17 6.66 -14.95 -6.86
N ALA A 18 7.22 -16.13 -7.17
CA ALA A 18 8.49 -16.24 -7.90
C ALA A 18 8.40 -15.65 -9.31
N THR A 19 7.34 -15.96 -10.07
CA THR A 19 7.11 -15.37 -11.39
C THR A 19 6.97 -13.86 -11.32
N ARG A 20 6.20 -13.35 -10.35
CA ARG A 20 6.05 -11.92 -10.12
C ARG A 20 7.40 -11.24 -9.85
N GLY A 21 8.21 -11.81 -8.95
CA GLY A 21 9.55 -11.30 -8.64
C GLY A 21 10.48 -11.29 -9.86
N ALA A 22 10.45 -12.34 -10.69
CA ALA A 22 11.26 -12.42 -11.91
C ALA A 22 10.89 -11.32 -12.92
N ILE A 23 9.59 -11.07 -13.11
CA ILE A 23 9.12 -9.98 -13.98
C ILE A 23 9.57 -8.62 -13.44
N THR A 24 9.42 -8.39 -12.14
CA THR A 24 9.80 -7.13 -11.50
C THR A 24 11.30 -6.87 -11.57
N ALA A 25 12.12 -7.88 -11.30
CA ALA A 25 13.57 -7.78 -11.43
C ALA A 25 13.99 -7.41 -12.87
N ALA A 26 13.40 -8.09 -13.87
CA ALA A 26 13.65 -7.79 -15.28
C ALA A 26 13.22 -6.36 -15.66
N ALA A 27 12.03 -5.93 -15.24
CA ALA A 27 11.52 -4.59 -15.53
C ALA A 27 12.35 -3.49 -14.84
N ARG A 28 12.79 -3.69 -13.60
CA ARG A 28 13.67 -2.76 -12.88
C ARG A 28 15.05 -2.67 -13.55
N ALA A 29 15.63 -3.80 -13.93
CA ALA A 29 16.93 -3.83 -14.62
C ALA A 29 16.89 -3.08 -15.96
N LEU A 30 15.89 -3.38 -16.81
CA LEU A 30 15.73 -2.71 -18.10
C LEU A 30 15.43 -1.20 -17.95
N THR A 31 14.66 -0.81 -16.93
CA THR A 31 14.44 0.62 -16.63
C THR A 31 15.72 1.30 -16.17
N ALA A 32 16.50 0.65 -15.30
CA ALA A 32 17.77 1.18 -14.82
C ALA A 32 18.78 1.37 -15.97
N GLU A 33 18.77 0.50 -16.98
CA GLU A 33 19.65 0.59 -18.16
C GLU A 33 19.11 1.59 -19.20
N HIS A 34 17.89 1.39 -19.70
CA HIS A 34 17.36 2.08 -20.88
C HIS A 34 16.35 3.19 -20.57
N GLY A 35 15.90 3.30 -19.32
CA GLY A 35 14.79 4.18 -18.94
C GLY A 35 13.43 3.56 -19.25
N LEU A 36 12.35 4.15 -18.74
CA LEU A 36 10.99 3.58 -18.81
C LEU A 36 10.54 3.34 -20.26
N ASN A 37 10.88 4.26 -21.17
CA ASN A 37 10.46 4.21 -22.57
C ASN A 37 11.49 3.54 -23.51
N GLY A 38 12.64 3.10 -22.99
CA GLY A 38 13.73 2.55 -23.78
C GLY A 38 13.62 1.07 -24.12
N TYR A 39 12.59 0.37 -23.61
CA TYR A 39 12.39 -1.06 -23.82
C TYR A 39 10.90 -1.43 -23.92
N THR A 40 10.64 -2.65 -24.39
CA THR A 40 9.33 -3.23 -24.69
C THR A 40 8.92 -4.29 -23.66
N VAL A 41 7.62 -4.59 -23.61
CA VAL A 41 7.11 -5.69 -22.77
C VAL A 41 7.68 -7.04 -23.23
N GLU A 42 7.94 -7.20 -24.53
CA GLU A 42 8.58 -8.37 -25.13
C GLU A 42 9.96 -8.64 -24.54
N GLU A 43 10.78 -7.59 -24.36
CA GLU A 43 12.11 -7.70 -23.77
C GLU A 43 12.04 -8.11 -22.29
N VAL A 44 11.08 -7.58 -21.53
CA VAL A 44 10.81 -8.04 -20.16
C VAL A 44 10.42 -9.50 -20.16
N CYS A 45 9.53 -9.91 -21.07
CA CYS A 45 9.08 -11.30 -21.19
C CYS A 45 10.23 -12.24 -21.52
N GLY A 46 11.13 -11.83 -22.43
CA GLY A 46 12.34 -12.57 -22.78
C GLY A 46 13.28 -12.74 -21.59
N ALA A 47 13.53 -11.67 -20.85
CA ALA A 47 14.38 -11.69 -19.66
C ALA A 47 13.78 -12.54 -18.52
N ALA A 48 12.45 -12.50 -18.34
CA ALA A 48 11.75 -13.26 -17.30
C ALA A 48 11.36 -14.69 -17.71
N GLY A 49 11.59 -15.08 -18.98
CA GLY A 49 11.27 -16.41 -19.49
C GLY A 49 9.76 -16.72 -19.54
N ILE A 50 8.92 -15.73 -19.87
CA ILE A 50 7.47 -15.85 -19.90
C ILE A 50 6.85 -15.38 -21.22
N SER A 51 5.57 -15.69 -21.42
CA SER A 51 4.81 -15.14 -22.55
C SER A 51 4.26 -13.73 -22.25
N ARG A 52 3.97 -12.96 -23.31
CA ARG A 52 3.27 -11.66 -23.21
C ARG A 52 1.92 -11.78 -22.48
N ARG A 53 1.15 -12.83 -22.76
CA ARG A 53 -0.11 -13.11 -22.04
C ARG A 53 0.15 -13.33 -20.55
N THR A 54 1.19 -14.07 -20.22
CA THR A 54 1.59 -14.27 -18.82
C THR A 54 1.93 -12.93 -18.17
N PHE A 55 2.73 -12.08 -18.81
CA PHE A 55 3.04 -10.75 -18.27
C PHE A 55 1.77 -9.97 -17.89
N PHE A 56 0.80 -9.85 -18.82
CA PHE A 56 -0.44 -9.11 -18.55
C PHE A 56 -1.37 -9.77 -17.53
N ASN A 57 -1.23 -11.09 -17.28
CA ASN A 57 -1.91 -11.73 -16.16
C ASN A 57 -1.32 -11.32 -14.79
N TYR A 58 -0.08 -10.84 -14.77
CA TYR A 58 0.59 -10.37 -13.56
C TYR A 58 0.57 -8.86 -13.44
N PHE A 59 0.77 -8.10 -14.52
CA PHE A 59 0.90 -6.65 -14.47
C PHE A 59 0.20 -6.00 -15.68
N PRO A 60 -0.71 -5.04 -15.46
CA PRO A 60 -1.35 -4.32 -16.56
C PRO A 60 -0.38 -3.45 -17.36
N THR A 61 0.63 -2.89 -16.69
CA THR A 61 1.59 -1.94 -17.30
C THR A 61 3.05 -2.26 -16.94
N LYS A 62 4.00 -1.60 -17.64
CA LYS A 62 5.44 -1.68 -17.30
C LYS A 62 5.71 -1.05 -15.94
N GLU A 63 5.04 0.05 -15.64
CA GLU A 63 5.12 0.78 -14.39
C GLU A 63 4.70 -0.11 -13.21
N ASP A 64 3.61 -0.87 -13.35
CA ASP A 64 3.15 -1.83 -12.34
C ASP A 64 4.20 -2.94 -12.12
N ALA A 65 4.81 -3.43 -13.21
CA ALA A 65 5.89 -4.43 -13.14
C ALA A 65 7.15 -3.89 -12.43
N ILE A 66 7.54 -2.63 -12.69
CA ILE A 66 8.67 -1.96 -12.05
C ILE A 66 8.42 -1.76 -10.55
N ILE A 67 7.25 -1.25 -10.18
CA ILE A 67 6.87 -1.07 -8.78
C ILE A 67 6.80 -2.43 -8.08
N GLY A 68 6.40 -3.45 -8.85
CA GLY A 68 6.30 -4.82 -8.40
C GLY A 68 4.94 -5.18 -7.86
N HIS A 69 3.94 -4.29 -8.00
CA HIS A 69 2.55 -4.53 -7.64
C HIS A 69 1.64 -4.30 -8.85
N ALA A 70 0.82 -5.31 -9.13
CA ALA A 70 -0.32 -5.18 -10.03
C ALA A 70 -1.42 -4.46 -9.26
N GLU A 71 -1.91 -3.33 -9.77
CA GLU A 71 -3.14 -2.67 -9.30
C GLU A 71 -3.32 -2.68 -7.78
N ASP A 72 -2.57 -1.90 -7.01
CA ASP A 72 -2.92 -1.51 -5.62
C ASP A 72 -3.35 -2.62 -4.60
N ASP A 73 -3.25 -3.90 -4.95
CA ASP A 73 -3.99 -4.97 -4.30
C ASP A 73 -3.25 -5.40 -3.04
N ILE A 74 -3.92 -5.26 -1.91
CA ILE A 74 -3.38 -5.69 -0.63
C ILE A 74 -3.58 -7.22 -0.56
N PRO A 75 -2.54 -8.01 -0.18
CA PRO A 75 -2.71 -9.45 -0.05
C PRO A 75 -3.89 -9.79 0.87
N ALA A 76 -4.77 -10.69 0.42
CA ALA A 76 -6.01 -10.98 1.13
C ALA A 76 -5.74 -11.45 2.57
N ASP A 77 -4.70 -12.24 2.81
CA ASP A 77 -4.28 -12.68 4.15
C ASP A 77 -3.92 -11.51 5.08
N VAL A 78 -3.29 -10.46 4.53
CA VAL A 78 -2.94 -9.25 5.28
C VAL A 78 -4.20 -8.46 5.67
N ILE A 79 -5.18 -8.35 4.77
CA ILE A 79 -6.47 -7.70 5.06
C ILE A 79 -7.28 -8.50 6.08
N GLU A 80 -7.38 -9.82 5.91
CA GLU A 80 -8.15 -10.66 6.83
C GLU A 80 -7.55 -10.63 8.24
N GLU A 81 -6.22 -10.58 8.38
CA GLU A 81 -5.57 -10.37 9.68
C GLU A 81 -5.93 -9.01 10.29
N PHE A 82 -5.92 -7.95 9.47
CA PHE A 82 -6.31 -6.61 9.93
C PHE A 82 -7.77 -6.58 10.41
N VAL A 83 -8.69 -7.18 9.65
CA VAL A 83 -10.11 -7.28 9.97
C VAL A 83 -10.34 -8.09 11.24
N ALA A 84 -9.63 -9.21 11.40
CA ALA A 84 -9.72 -10.05 12.60
C ALA A 84 -9.29 -9.30 13.89
N GLY A 85 -8.40 -8.30 13.77
CA GLY A 85 -7.97 -7.48 14.91
C GLY A 85 -9.09 -6.63 15.55
N GLY A 86 -10.24 -6.47 14.89
CA GLY A 86 -11.42 -5.79 15.43
C GLY A 86 -12.39 -6.70 16.18
N ALA A 87 -12.21 -8.03 16.14
CA ALA A 87 -13.21 -9.00 16.59
C ALA A 87 -13.60 -8.91 18.08
N ASP A 88 -12.70 -8.40 18.92
CA ASP A 88 -12.92 -8.24 20.37
C ASP A 88 -13.64 -6.93 20.73
N SER A 89 -13.89 -6.04 19.76
CA SER A 89 -14.58 -4.77 19.97
C SER A 89 -16.08 -4.91 19.68
N PRO A 90 -16.97 -4.23 20.44
CA PRO A 90 -18.39 -4.19 20.12
C PRO A 90 -18.63 -3.67 18.70
N ALA A 91 -19.43 -4.40 17.92
CA ALA A 91 -19.78 -3.98 16.56
C ALA A 91 -20.58 -2.67 16.59
N GLY A 92 -20.27 -1.76 15.67
CA GLY A 92 -20.94 -0.46 15.57
C GLY A 92 -20.24 0.68 16.33
N GLU A 93 -19.19 0.36 17.09
CA GLU A 93 -18.31 1.34 17.74
C GLU A 93 -16.92 1.30 17.12
N ILE A 94 -16.24 2.45 17.09
CA ILE A 94 -14.84 2.50 16.64
C ILE A 94 -13.96 1.96 17.76
N SER A 95 -13.27 0.86 17.47
CA SER A 95 -12.35 0.21 18.37
C SER A 95 -11.17 1.10 18.74
N ALA A 96 -10.77 1.06 20.02
CA ALA A 96 -9.60 1.76 20.51
C ALA A 96 -8.27 1.28 19.88
N THR A 97 -8.29 0.12 19.21
CA THR A 97 -7.14 -0.50 18.56
C THR A 97 -6.99 -0.13 17.09
N LEU A 98 -8.02 0.46 16.46
CA LEU A 98 -8.06 0.72 15.02
C LEU A 98 -6.81 1.46 14.54
N PHE A 99 -6.47 2.58 15.18
CA PHE A 99 -5.33 3.39 14.75
C PHE A 99 -4.00 2.62 14.80
N ARG A 100 -3.75 1.90 15.90
CA ARG A 100 -2.54 1.08 16.06
C ARG A 100 -2.45 0.01 14.97
N ASP A 101 -3.57 -0.65 14.67
CA ASP A 101 -3.58 -1.75 13.71
C ASP A 101 -3.52 -1.24 12.26
N LEU A 102 -4.06 -0.05 11.96
CA LEU A 102 -3.83 0.67 10.70
C LEU A 102 -2.35 1.00 10.48
N VAL A 103 -1.67 1.50 11.52
CA VAL A 103 -0.22 1.79 11.46
C VAL A 103 0.58 0.52 11.18
N ARG A 104 0.25 -0.58 11.87
CA ARG A 104 0.89 -1.90 11.63
C ARG A 104 0.65 -2.38 10.21
N LEU A 105 -0.58 -2.23 9.71
CA LEU A 105 -0.91 -2.57 8.33
C LEU A 105 -0.05 -1.76 7.36
N SER A 106 0.02 -0.43 7.47
CA SER A 106 0.84 0.40 6.59
C SER A 106 2.32 0.03 6.58
N LEU A 107 2.89 -0.30 7.74
CA LEU A 107 4.28 -0.78 7.83
C LEU A 107 4.47 -2.11 7.10
N ARG A 108 3.55 -3.06 7.30
CA ARG A 108 3.60 -4.37 6.63
C ARG A 108 3.45 -4.26 5.12
N LEU A 109 2.60 -3.34 4.64
CA LEU A 109 2.45 -3.07 3.20
C LEU A 109 3.73 -2.50 2.60
N ALA A 110 4.40 -1.60 3.31
CA ALA A 110 5.66 -1.03 2.86
C ALA A 110 6.79 -2.08 2.85
N GLU A 111 6.88 -2.91 3.89
CA GLU A 111 7.84 -4.04 3.97
C GLU A 111 7.59 -5.07 2.86
N GLY A 112 6.33 -5.28 2.47
CA GLY A 112 5.95 -6.18 1.38
C GLY A 112 6.26 -5.67 -0.03
N MET A 113 6.68 -4.40 -0.19
CA MET A 113 6.92 -3.79 -1.50
C MET A 113 8.20 -4.31 -2.19
N THR A 114 9.18 -4.69 -1.38
CA THR A 114 10.47 -5.23 -1.85
C THR A 114 10.91 -6.34 -0.92
N ALA A 115 11.29 -7.49 -1.46
CA ALA A 115 11.64 -8.66 -0.67
C ALA A 115 13.06 -8.63 -0.08
N SER A 116 13.93 -7.74 -0.59
CA SER A 116 15.32 -7.62 -0.16
C SER A 116 15.84 -6.18 -0.26
N GLU A 117 16.91 -5.87 0.46
CA GLU A 117 17.60 -4.57 0.36
C GLU A 117 18.11 -4.28 -1.07
N GLU A 118 18.47 -5.32 -1.82
CA GLU A 118 18.85 -5.19 -3.22
C GLU A 118 17.68 -4.68 -4.07
N GLU A 119 16.52 -5.31 -3.91
CA GLU A 119 15.29 -4.88 -4.60
C GLU A 119 14.88 -3.46 -4.21
N THR A 120 15.03 -3.11 -2.93
CA THR A 120 14.81 -1.74 -2.44
C THR A 120 15.73 -0.75 -3.14
N ARG A 121 17.02 -1.05 -3.23
CA ARG A 121 18.01 -0.18 -3.89
C ARG A 121 17.73 -0.03 -5.38
N GLN A 122 17.33 -1.10 -6.05
CA GLN A 122 16.95 -1.07 -7.46
C GLN A 122 15.71 -0.20 -7.68
N LEU A 123 14.68 -0.34 -6.85
CA LEU A 123 13.49 0.51 -6.93
C LEU A 123 13.84 1.99 -6.72
N ILE A 124 14.64 2.30 -5.69
CA ILE A 124 15.13 3.66 -5.44
C ILE A 124 15.91 4.20 -6.64
N GLY A 125 16.82 3.42 -7.22
CA GLY A 125 17.58 3.84 -8.40
C GLY A 125 16.70 4.11 -9.63
N VAL A 126 15.71 3.26 -9.86
CA VAL A 126 14.72 3.44 -10.93
C VAL A 126 13.87 4.68 -10.70
N VAL A 127 13.41 4.93 -9.48
CA VAL A 127 12.62 6.10 -9.12
C VAL A 127 13.42 7.40 -9.27
N HIS A 128 14.70 7.43 -8.90
CA HIS A 128 15.55 8.60 -9.15
C HIS A 128 15.74 8.87 -10.65
N LYS A 129 15.89 7.81 -11.46
CA LYS A 129 16.02 7.93 -12.92
C LYS A 129 14.72 8.38 -13.58
N GLU A 130 13.58 7.93 -13.05
CA GLU A 130 12.24 8.16 -13.58
C GLU A 130 11.29 8.71 -12.48
N PRO A 131 11.45 9.98 -12.06
CA PRO A 131 10.73 10.55 -10.91
C PRO A 131 9.20 10.50 -11.02
N GLN A 132 8.65 10.43 -12.23
CA GLN A 132 7.22 10.26 -12.46
C GLN A 132 6.66 8.95 -11.88
N LEU A 133 7.51 7.93 -11.68
CA LEU A 133 7.10 6.68 -11.03
C LEU A 133 6.71 6.90 -9.56
N ILE A 134 7.20 7.96 -8.90
CA ILE A 134 6.77 8.32 -7.55
C ILE A 134 5.26 8.53 -7.51
N LEU A 135 4.70 9.24 -8.50
CA LEU A 135 3.27 9.54 -8.56
C LEU A 135 2.41 8.27 -8.65
N LYS A 136 2.94 7.22 -9.26
CA LYS A 136 2.29 5.92 -9.34
C LYS A 136 2.42 5.15 -8.02
N ILE A 137 3.56 5.23 -7.34
CA ILE A 137 3.77 4.60 -6.01
C ILE A 137 2.87 5.23 -4.94
N ILE A 138 2.78 6.56 -4.93
CA ILE A 138 1.96 7.31 -3.96
C ILE A 138 0.53 7.55 -4.45
N GLY A 139 0.23 7.13 -5.69
CA GLY A 139 -1.07 7.26 -6.31
C GLY A 139 -2.05 6.38 -5.57
N VAL A 140 -3.08 7.00 -5.00
CA VAL A 140 -4.23 6.29 -4.45
C VAL A 140 -5.39 6.60 -5.38
N THR A 141 -5.97 5.56 -5.97
CA THR A 141 -7.19 5.71 -6.75
C THR A 141 -8.39 5.82 -5.81
N GLU A 142 -9.44 6.54 -6.23
CA GLU A 142 -10.71 6.59 -5.48
C GLU A 142 -11.25 5.17 -5.20
N GLN A 143 -11.04 4.25 -6.14
CA GLN A 143 -11.43 2.85 -6.00
C GLN A 143 -10.67 2.14 -4.86
N ARG A 144 -9.36 2.40 -4.74
CA ARG A 144 -8.52 1.85 -3.66
C ARG A 144 -8.92 2.44 -2.31
N GLU A 145 -9.11 3.75 -2.25
CA GLU A 145 -9.61 4.43 -1.05
C GLU A 145 -10.96 3.86 -0.60
N ALA A 146 -11.90 3.68 -1.54
CA ALA A 146 -13.19 3.09 -1.27
C ALA A 146 -13.10 1.62 -0.83
N GLN A 147 -12.19 0.84 -1.41
CA GLN A 147 -11.95 -0.54 -0.99
C GLN A 147 -11.39 -0.59 0.44
N PHE A 148 -10.40 0.24 0.74
CA PHE A 148 -9.81 0.27 2.07
C PHE A 148 -10.81 0.76 3.12
N ALA A 149 -11.66 1.73 2.79
CA ALA A 149 -12.78 2.15 3.64
C ALA A 149 -13.75 0.99 3.91
N ARG A 150 -14.05 0.14 2.92
CA ARG A 150 -14.87 -1.07 3.13
C ARG A 150 -14.20 -2.06 4.09
N ASP A 151 -12.89 -2.24 3.99
CA ASP A 151 -12.16 -3.16 4.88
C ASP A 151 -12.11 -2.65 6.33
N VAL A 152 -11.92 -1.34 6.52
CA VAL A 152 -12.00 -0.71 7.85
C VAL A 152 -13.43 -0.78 8.39
N ALA A 153 -14.44 -0.45 7.59
CA ALA A 153 -15.84 -0.52 8.00
C ALA A 153 -16.27 -1.95 8.37
N ARG A 154 -15.80 -2.95 7.62
CA ARG A 154 -15.98 -4.37 7.93
C ARG A 154 -15.35 -4.75 9.27
N ARG A 155 -14.16 -4.22 9.58
CA ARG A 155 -13.47 -4.44 10.87
C ARG A 155 -14.26 -3.87 12.05
N GLU A 156 -14.85 -2.67 11.92
CA GLU A 156 -15.59 -2.01 13.01
C GLU A 156 -17.09 -2.38 13.07
N GLY A 157 -17.61 -3.05 12.04
CA GLY A 157 -19.06 -3.31 11.94
C GLY A 157 -19.89 -2.05 11.70
N VAL A 158 -19.34 -1.05 11.02
CA VAL A 158 -20.01 0.23 10.68
C VAL A 158 -20.22 0.35 9.17
N ALA A 159 -20.91 1.41 8.73
CA ALA A 159 -21.07 1.71 7.31
C ALA A 159 -19.77 2.26 6.68
N PRO A 160 -19.47 1.99 5.39
CA PRO A 160 -18.29 2.52 4.72
C PRO A 160 -18.18 4.04 4.71
N ASP A 161 -19.31 4.76 4.72
CA ASP A 161 -19.39 6.22 4.77
C ASP A 161 -19.32 6.80 6.21
N HIS A 162 -19.07 5.95 7.22
CA HIS A 162 -18.88 6.40 8.59
C HIS A 162 -17.74 7.45 8.67
N PRO A 163 -17.95 8.62 9.29
CA PRO A 163 -16.99 9.73 9.25
C PRO A 163 -15.59 9.35 9.72
N VAL A 164 -15.48 8.55 10.78
CA VAL A 164 -14.17 8.10 11.29
C VAL A 164 -13.46 7.17 10.31
N VAL A 165 -14.20 6.32 9.59
CA VAL A 165 -13.62 5.41 8.58
C VAL A 165 -13.03 6.23 7.44
N GLN A 166 -13.82 7.19 6.91
CA GLN A 166 -13.40 8.09 5.85
C GLN A 166 -12.15 8.89 6.25
N MET A 167 -12.17 9.49 7.44
CA MET A 167 -11.02 10.26 7.93
C MET A 167 -9.79 9.40 8.21
N ALA A 168 -9.95 8.19 8.77
CA ALA A 168 -8.84 7.29 9.03
C ALA A 168 -8.11 6.91 7.74
N VAL A 169 -8.86 6.59 6.68
CA VAL A 169 -8.31 6.27 5.35
C VAL A 169 -7.57 7.47 4.76
N VAL A 170 -8.19 8.65 4.73
CA VAL A 170 -7.59 9.87 4.15
C VAL A 170 -6.31 10.28 4.88
N LEU A 171 -6.33 10.29 6.22
CA LEU A 171 -5.18 10.68 7.03
C LEU A 171 -4.01 9.71 6.84
N LEU A 172 -4.28 8.40 6.87
CA LEU A 172 -3.24 7.38 6.70
C LEU A 172 -2.63 7.45 5.29
N SER A 173 -3.45 7.59 4.25
CA SER A 173 -2.98 7.79 2.87
C SER A 173 -2.10 9.03 2.74
N THR A 174 -2.48 10.14 3.38
CA THR A 174 -1.71 11.39 3.35
C THR A 174 -0.37 11.27 4.07
N ILE A 175 -0.35 10.62 5.24
CA ILE A 175 0.87 10.34 6.01
C ILE A 175 1.80 9.42 5.19
N ALA A 176 1.29 8.33 4.64
CA ALA A 176 2.05 7.41 3.80
C ALA A 176 2.61 8.09 2.54
N ARG A 177 1.83 8.97 1.91
CA ARG A 177 2.27 9.81 0.77
C ARG A 177 3.44 10.71 1.17
N LYS A 178 3.32 11.45 2.28
CA LYS A 178 4.38 12.34 2.79
C LYS A 178 5.66 11.54 3.09
N SER A 179 5.53 10.39 3.75
CA SER A 179 6.65 9.49 4.05
C SER A 179 7.31 8.95 2.79
N SER A 180 6.53 8.54 1.79
CA SER A 180 7.04 8.04 0.52
C SER A 180 7.82 9.12 -0.25
N MET A 181 7.30 10.34 -0.31
CA MET A 181 7.98 11.46 -0.95
C MET A 181 9.34 11.75 -0.30
N ALA A 182 9.42 11.74 1.03
CA ALA A 182 10.68 11.90 1.75
C ALA A 182 11.60 10.68 1.60
N TYR A 183 11.04 9.48 1.49
CA TYR A 183 11.81 8.26 1.36
C TYR A 183 12.55 8.17 0.01
N PHE A 184 11.87 8.56 -1.06
CA PHE A 184 12.41 8.55 -2.43
C PHE A 184 13.10 9.86 -2.84
N SER A 185 13.30 10.82 -1.92
CA SER A 185 14.03 12.05 -2.23
C SER A 185 15.53 11.82 -2.30
N ASP A 186 16.21 12.57 -3.16
CA ASP A 186 17.68 12.56 -3.28
C ASP A 186 18.36 12.72 -1.92
N GLY A 187 19.33 11.84 -1.64
CA GLY A 187 20.15 11.92 -0.42
C GLY A 187 19.47 11.44 0.87
N ASN A 188 18.25 10.89 0.80
CA ASN A 188 17.64 10.26 1.96
C ASN A 188 18.45 9.02 2.41
N THR A 189 18.80 8.98 3.70
CA THR A 189 19.48 7.85 4.34
C THR A 189 18.60 7.13 5.36
N ARG A 190 17.37 7.62 5.57
CA ARG A 190 16.45 7.12 6.59
C ARG A 190 15.56 6.02 6.03
N SER A 191 15.21 5.06 6.88
CA SER A 191 14.26 4.01 6.50
C SER A 191 12.85 4.57 6.31
N TYR A 192 12.06 3.95 5.44
CA TYR A 192 10.64 4.29 5.29
C TYR A 192 9.88 4.18 6.62
N ARG A 193 10.19 3.15 7.42
CA ARG A 193 9.62 2.93 8.75
C ARG A 193 9.82 4.14 9.66
N ASP A 194 11.05 4.67 9.73
CA ASP A 194 11.34 5.82 10.60
C ASP A 194 10.59 7.07 10.15
N LEU A 195 10.54 7.32 8.84
CA LEU A 195 9.81 8.44 8.27
C LEU A 195 8.29 8.34 8.51
N LEU A 196 7.73 7.13 8.37
CA LEU A 196 6.32 6.88 8.66
C LEU A 196 5.99 7.08 10.15
N LEU A 197 6.77 6.48 11.04
CA LEU A 197 6.55 6.60 12.48
C LEU A 197 6.73 8.03 12.99
N GLU A 198 7.68 8.78 12.45
CA GLU A 198 7.83 10.21 12.75
C GLU A 198 6.59 11.01 12.35
N ASN A 199 6.09 10.84 11.12
CA ASN A 199 4.91 11.56 10.65
C ASN A 199 3.65 11.17 11.44
N ILE A 200 3.52 9.89 11.81
CA ILE A 200 2.43 9.39 12.68
C ILE A 200 2.51 10.03 14.07
N ALA A 201 3.70 10.07 14.67
CA ALA A 201 3.90 10.67 15.99
C ALA A 201 3.57 12.17 15.97
N ALA A 202 4.01 12.89 14.93
CA ALA A 202 3.69 14.30 14.74
C ALA A 202 2.18 14.54 14.59
N ALA A 203 1.49 13.74 13.77
CA ALA A 203 0.04 13.81 13.63
C ALA A 203 -0.68 13.51 14.96
N SER A 204 -0.24 12.48 15.69
CA SER A 204 -0.84 12.10 16.97
C SER A 204 -0.68 13.20 18.03
N LEU A 205 0.47 13.88 18.05
CA LEU A 205 0.70 15.03 18.93
C LEU A 205 -0.16 16.24 18.54
N LEU A 206 -0.36 16.48 17.24
CA LEU A 206 -1.20 17.56 16.75
C LEU A 206 -2.68 17.35 17.14
N PHE A 207 -3.20 16.14 16.93
CA PHE A 207 -4.61 15.84 17.20
C PHE A 207 -4.92 15.55 18.68
N SER A 208 -3.92 15.40 19.53
CA SER A 208 -4.11 15.32 20.99
C SER A 208 -4.18 16.69 21.67
N GLN A 209 -3.95 17.79 20.92
CA GLN A 209 -4.10 19.14 21.45
C GLN A 209 -5.57 19.42 21.81
N PRO A 210 -5.85 20.21 22.86
CA PRO A 210 -7.21 20.62 23.19
C PRO A 210 -7.87 21.35 22.01
N PHE A 211 -9.04 20.88 21.60
CA PHE A 211 -9.86 21.52 20.58
C PHE A 211 -11.34 21.40 20.95
N ASP A 212 -11.98 22.54 21.18
CA ASP A 212 -13.42 22.60 21.45
C ASP A 212 -14.18 22.67 20.13
N ILE A 213 -15.05 21.68 19.89
CA ILE A 213 -15.94 21.70 18.72
C ILE A 213 -16.99 22.79 18.97
N PRO A 214 -17.08 23.83 18.11
CA PRO A 214 -18.07 24.87 18.28
C PRO A 214 -19.49 24.30 18.21
N ASP A 215 -20.32 24.64 19.19
CA ASP A 215 -21.70 24.17 19.29
C ASP A 215 -22.53 24.77 18.13
N THR A 216 -22.82 23.96 17.10
CA THR A 216 -23.49 24.42 15.87
C THR A 216 -25.00 24.63 16.04
N THR A 217 -25.55 24.33 17.22
CA THR A 217 -26.97 24.51 17.59
C THR A 217 -27.32 25.95 17.95
N ALA A 218 -26.35 26.80 18.30
CA ALA A 218 -26.61 28.19 18.73
C ALA A 218 -26.99 29.16 17.58
N ALA A 219 -26.79 28.79 16.32
CA ALA A 219 -27.03 29.68 15.17
C ALA A 219 -28.46 29.66 14.60
N LYS A 220 -29.39 28.85 15.14
CA LYS A 220 -30.79 28.78 14.68
C LYS A 220 -31.79 29.61 15.50
N GLY A 221 -31.29 30.47 16.39
CA GLY A 221 -32.14 31.26 17.29
C GLY A 221 -31.80 32.74 17.29
N GLN A 222 -32.12 33.46 16.21
CA GLN A 222 -32.45 34.88 16.35
C GLN A 222 -33.57 35.26 15.36
N PRO A 223 -34.68 35.85 15.87
CA PRO A 223 -35.90 36.14 15.12
C PRO A 223 -35.76 37.32 14.14
#